data_AF-A0A6L8USK4-F1
#
_entry.id   AF-A0A6L8USK4-F1
#
_cell.length_a   1.000
_cell.length_b   1.000
_cell.length_c   1.000
_cell.angle_alpha   90.00
_cell.angle_beta   90.00
_cell.angle_gamma   90.00
#
_symmetry.space_group_name_H-M   'P 1'
#
loop_
_entity.id
_entity.type
_entity.pdbx_description
1 polymer ?
#
loop_
_entity_poly.entity_id
_entity_poly.type
_entity_poly.pdbx_seq_one_letter_code
_entity_poly.pdbx_strand_id
1 'polypeptide(L)'
;MVKEQLLNEMKQDMLKEIKNAVKEIKLRDSDEVCYISLFGSDNEPVLGLITLGIRSYRDKMIKEEVSEYDRLGYLWNSAEMPANYQIGLEQVIPSFADKQQLFMEVTEEDDWDKTWEDCQQVRFEVAYQLNSFDWSEIIPVTNDFVLYSEWEAIDLNGGDLIKSIPLEKLHLLKAKSLA
;
A
#
# COMPACT_ATOMS: atom_id res chain seq x y z
N MET A 1 13.77 -19.83 -10.10
CA MET A 1 12.68 -20.83 -9.89
C MET A 1 12.10 -20.77 -8.48
N VAL A 2 12.87 -20.98 -7.40
CA VAL A 2 12.31 -20.90 -6.02
C VAL A 2 11.87 -19.47 -5.65
N LYS A 3 12.70 -18.46 -5.94
CA LYS A 3 12.41 -17.04 -5.67
C LYS A 3 11.12 -16.53 -6.34
N GLU A 4 10.97 -16.77 -7.65
CA GLU A 4 9.77 -16.41 -8.41
C GLU A 4 8.51 -17.14 -7.89
N GLN A 5 8.66 -18.40 -7.48
CA GLN A 5 7.56 -19.16 -6.88
C GLN A 5 7.12 -18.53 -5.56
N LEU A 6 8.07 -18.21 -4.66
CA LEU A 6 7.76 -17.55 -3.38
C LEU A 6 7.08 -16.21 -3.58
N LEU A 7 7.57 -15.41 -4.53
CA LEU A 7 7.00 -14.12 -4.87
C LEU A 7 5.55 -14.25 -5.37
N ASN A 8 5.30 -15.23 -6.25
CA ASN A 8 3.95 -15.51 -6.72
C ASN A 8 3.04 -16.04 -5.60
N GLU A 9 3.53 -16.89 -4.71
CA GLU A 9 2.77 -17.37 -3.56
C GLU A 9 2.38 -16.21 -2.62
N MET A 10 3.31 -15.31 -2.30
CA MET A 10 3.04 -14.12 -1.49
C MET A 10 2.06 -13.18 -2.18
N LYS A 11 2.16 -12.99 -3.50
CA LYS A 11 1.16 -12.24 -4.27
C LYS A 11 -0.25 -12.85 -4.13
N GLN A 12 -0.39 -14.17 -4.19
CA GLN A 12 -1.68 -14.83 -4.00
C GLN A 12 -2.21 -14.66 -2.56
N ASP A 13 -1.33 -14.78 -1.56
CA ASP A 13 -1.69 -14.52 -0.16
C ASP A 13 -2.19 -13.10 0.03
N MET A 14 -1.48 -12.10 -0.53
CA MET A 14 -1.89 -10.69 -0.49
C MET A 14 -3.27 -10.48 -1.11
N LEU A 15 -3.51 -10.97 -2.32
CA LEU A 15 -4.81 -10.84 -3.01
C LEU A 15 -5.96 -11.47 -2.21
N LYS A 16 -5.68 -12.55 -1.50
CA LYS A 16 -6.67 -13.30 -0.73
C LYS A 16 -6.95 -12.68 0.63
N GLU A 17 -5.91 -12.27 1.36
CA GLU A 17 -5.98 -12.00 2.80
C GLU A 17 -5.90 -10.51 3.17
N ILE A 18 -5.47 -9.59 2.29
CA ILE A 18 -5.42 -8.15 2.62
C ILE A 18 -6.78 -7.63 3.09
N LYS A 19 -7.88 -8.07 2.46
CA LYS A 19 -9.24 -7.68 2.89
C LYS A 19 -9.58 -8.15 4.30
N ASN A 20 -9.04 -9.30 4.72
CA ASN A 20 -9.24 -9.82 6.08
C ASN A 20 -8.36 -9.07 7.07
N ALA A 21 -7.09 -8.81 6.74
CA ALA A 21 -6.21 -7.99 7.57
C ALA A 21 -6.79 -6.59 7.82
N VAL A 22 -7.33 -5.93 6.79
CA VAL A 22 -7.95 -4.60 6.90
C VAL A 22 -9.15 -4.60 7.86
N LYS A 23 -9.94 -5.69 7.93
CA LYS A 23 -11.08 -5.81 8.85
C LYS A 23 -10.68 -5.85 10.32
N GLU A 24 -9.47 -6.32 10.61
CA GLU A 24 -8.96 -6.39 11.98
C GLU A 24 -8.53 -5.01 12.51
N ILE A 25 -8.35 -4.02 11.63
CA ILE A 25 -8.01 -2.65 12.01
C ILE A 25 -9.25 -1.97 12.62
N LYS A 26 -9.14 -1.58 13.89
CA LYS A 26 -10.23 -0.92 14.62
C LYS A 26 -10.37 0.54 14.21
N LEU A 27 -11.43 0.83 13.46
CA LEU A 27 -11.85 2.18 13.12
C LEU A 27 -12.73 2.78 14.22
N ARG A 28 -12.69 4.11 14.36
CA ARG A 28 -13.67 4.87 15.14
C ARG A 28 -14.93 5.07 14.29
N ASP A 29 -16.07 5.30 14.94
CA ASP A 29 -17.36 5.49 14.26
C ASP A 29 -17.35 6.62 13.21
N SER A 30 -16.50 7.64 13.38
CA SER A 30 -16.37 8.78 12.46
C SER A 30 -15.26 8.62 11.41
N ASP A 31 -14.50 7.52 11.43
CA ASP A 31 -13.40 7.33 10.51
C ASP A 31 -13.94 6.95 9.12
N GLU A 32 -13.41 7.64 8.10
CA GLU A 32 -13.58 7.26 6.70
C GLU A 32 -12.18 7.10 6.09
N VAL A 33 -11.98 6.00 5.39
CA VAL A 33 -10.69 5.61 4.82
C VAL A 33 -10.57 6.18 3.41
N CYS A 34 -9.52 6.94 3.17
CA CYS A 34 -9.27 7.58 1.88
C CYS A 34 -8.18 6.90 1.05
N TYR A 35 -7.35 6.06 1.66
CA TYR A 35 -6.48 5.17 0.92
C TYR A 35 -6.09 3.95 1.75
N ILE A 36 -5.55 2.94 1.08
CA ILE A 36 -4.75 1.88 1.69
C ILE A 36 -3.37 1.89 1.03
N SER A 37 -2.31 2.03 1.83
CA SER A 37 -0.94 1.87 1.37
C SER A 37 -0.47 0.43 1.60
N LEU A 38 0.18 -0.15 0.60
CA LEU A 38 0.93 -1.40 0.68
C LEU A 38 2.41 -1.02 0.77
N PHE A 39 2.94 -1.02 1.99
CA PHE A 39 4.29 -0.58 2.28
C PHE A 39 5.28 -1.74 2.20
N GLY A 40 6.36 -1.60 1.43
CA GLY A 40 7.54 -2.47 1.47
C GLY A 40 8.75 -1.76 2.09
N SER A 41 9.70 -2.54 2.60
CA SER A 41 11.00 -2.07 3.12
C SER A 41 12.12 -3.07 2.84
N ASP A 42 13.38 -2.70 3.05
CA ASP A 42 14.52 -3.61 2.82
C ASP A 42 14.40 -4.95 3.58
N ASN A 43 13.80 -4.93 4.79
CA ASN A 43 13.63 -6.16 5.59
C ASN A 43 12.36 -6.93 5.24
N GLU A 44 11.36 -6.25 4.69
CA GLU A 44 10.06 -6.80 4.33
C GLU A 44 9.74 -6.38 2.90
N PRO A 45 10.49 -6.93 1.93
CA PRO A 45 10.56 -6.33 0.61
C PRO A 45 9.31 -6.55 -0.20
N VAL A 46 8.41 -7.47 0.17
CA VAL A 46 7.16 -7.74 -0.56
C VAL A 46 5.98 -6.99 0.06
N LEU A 47 5.79 -7.08 1.37
CA LEU A 47 4.81 -6.31 2.12
C LEU A 47 5.18 -6.31 3.60
N GLY A 48 5.58 -5.16 4.13
CA GLY A 48 5.72 -4.95 5.58
C GLY A 48 4.38 -4.60 6.21
N LEU A 49 3.82 -3.45 5.85
CA LEU A 49 2.61 -2.92 6.50
C LEU A 49 1.50 -2.59 5.49
N ILE A 50 0.28 -2.85 5.93
CA ILE A 50 -0.95 -2.34 5.31
C ILE A 50 -1.41 -1.17 6.17
N THR A 51 -1.41 0.03 5.61
CA THR A 51 -1.74 1.26 6.34
C THR A 51 -3.01 1.90 5.81
N LEU A 52 -3.98 2.18 6.68
CA LEU A 52 -5.18 2.93 6.30
C LEU A 52 -4.92 4.43 6.40
N GLY A 53 -5.12 5.13 5.28
CA GLY A 53 -5.19 6.58 5.24
C GLY A 53 -6.55 7.05 5.74
N ILE A 54 -6.59 7.78 6.85
CA ILE A 54 -7.85 8.27 7.42
C ILE A 54 -8.12 9.69 6.93
N ARG A 55 -9.33 9.93 6.39
CA ARG A 55 -9.72 11.21 5.77
C ARG A 55 -9.45 12.40 6.69
N SER A 56 -9.78 12.31 7.98
CA SER A 56 -9.59 13.44 8.90
C SER A 56 -8.12 13.86 9.07
N TYR A 57 -7.17 12.94 8.86
CA TYR A 57 -5.74 13.25 8.89
C TYR A 57 -5.32 13.84 7.55
N ARG A 58 -5.71 13.23 6.44
CA ARG A 58 -5.51 13.78 5.09
C ARG A 58 -6.02 15.22 4.96
N ASP A 59 -7.23 15.48 5.44
CA ASP A 59 -7.86 16.81 5.37
C ASP A 59 -7.16 17.86 6.24
N LYS A 60 -6.44 17.43 7.28
CA LYS A 60 -5.56 18.33 8.06
C LYS A 60 -4.29 18.62 7.27
N MET A 61 -3.63 17.59 6.74
CA MET A 61 -2.41 17.73 5.92
C MET A 61 -2.63 18.66 4.71
N ILE A 62 -3.80 18.58 4.06
CA ILE A 62 -4.16 19.47 2.93
C ILE A 62 -4.19 20.95 3.35
N LYS A 63 -4.51 21.25 4.61
CA LYS A 63 -4.60 22.62 5.13
C LYS A 63 -3.28 23.14 5.69
N GLU A 64 -2.28 22.28 5.82
CA GLU A 64 -0.96 22.68 6.30
C GLU A 64 -0.20 23.44 5.21
N GLU A 65 0.51 24.49 5.60
CA GLU A 65 1.30 25.32 4.68
C GLU A 65 2.64 24.65 4.38
N VAL A 66 2.59 23.56 3.63
CA VAL A 66 3.76 22.91 3.02
C VAL A 66 3.96 23.43 1.59
N SER A 67 5.20 23.38 1.09
CA SER A 67 5.46 23.73 -0.30
C SER A 67 4.64 22.82 -1.23
N GLU A 68 4.20 23.33 -2.39
CA GLU A 68 3.36 22.53 -3.31
C GLU A 68 4.04 21.22 -3.75
N TYR A 69 5.38 21.26 -3.92
CA TYR A 69 6.20 20.10 -4.26
C TYR A 69 6.22 19.06 -3.13
N ASP A 70 6.29 19.51 -1.87
CA ASP A 70 6.28 18.61 -0.71
C ASP A 70 4.87 18.11 -0.38
N ARG A 71 3.83 18.86 -0.78
CA ARG A 71 2.44 18.58 -0.40
C ARG A 71 1.97 17.18 -0.81
N LEU A 72 2.21 16.78 -2.06
CA LEU A 72 1.73 15.47 -2.53
C LEU A 72 2.56 14.33 -1.94
N GLY A 73 3.87 14.50 -1.81
CA GLY A 73 4.72 13.52 -1.11
C GLY A 73 4.28 13.32 0.34
N TYR A 74 3.96 14.42 1.03
CA TYR A 74 3.42 14.40 2.39
C TYR A 74 2.05 13.71 2.48
N LEU A 75 1.13 14.03 1.55
CA LEU A 75 -0.22 13.46 1.51
C LEU A 75 -0.25 11.93 1.35
N TRP A 76 0.68 11.41 0.55
CA TRP A 76 0.76 10.00 0.16
C TRP A 76 1.83 9.22 0.91
N ASN A 77 2.48 9.84 1.90
CA ASN A 77 3.38 9.13 2.80
C ASN A 77 2.56 8.44 3.89
N SER A 78 2.51 7.12 3.90
CA SER A 78 1.71 6.40 4.90
C SER A 78 2.30 6.46 6.31
N ALA A 79 3.58 6.81 6.46
CA ALA A 79 4.21 7.02 7.76
C ALA A 79 3.61 8.22 8.52
N GLU A 80 2.89 9.11 7.83
CA GLU A 80 2.16 10.22 8.45
C GLU A 80 0.83 9.80 9.10
N MET A 81 0.43 8.54 8.92
CA MET A 81 -0.75 7.98 9.56
C MET A 81 -0.42 7.38 10.94
N PRO A 82 -1.32 7.50 11.93
CA PRO A 82 -1.12 6.87 13.22
C PRO A 82 -0.94 5.36 13.15
N ALA A 83 -0.01 4.82 13.95
CA ALA A 83 0.33 3.40 13.98
C ALA A 83 -0.86 2.46 14.28
N ASN A 84 -1.91 2.93 14.96
CA ASN A 84 -3.10 2.12 15.24
C ASN A 84 -3.99 1.85 14.01
N TYR A 85 -3.65 2.42 12.84
CA TYR A 85 -4.28 2.16 11.55
C TYR A 85 -3.40 1.32 10.62
N GLN A 86 -2.41 0.63 11.18
CA GLN A 86 -1.45 -0.20 10.46
C GLN A 86 -1.58 -1.65 10.92
N ILE A 87 -1.41 -2.59 10.00
CA ILE A 87 -1.37 -4.02 10.30
C ILE A 87 -0.43 -4.74 9.34
N GLY A 88 0.33 -5.71 9.86
CA GLY A 88 1.07 -6.65 9.03
C GLY A 88 0.19 -7.81 8.57
N LEU A 89 0.46 -8.36 7.38
CA LEU A 89 -0.33 -9.45 6.82
C LEU A 89 -0.18 -10.76 7.63
N GLU A 90 0.95 -10.91 8.33
CA GLU A 90 1.26 -12.04 9.22
C GLU A 90 0.29 -12.17 10.40
N GLN A 91 -0.44 -11.11 10.75
CA GLN A 91 -1.50 -11.16 11.77
C GLN A 91 -2.67 -12.06 11.36
N VAL A 92 -2.93 -12.22 10.05
CA VAL A 92 -3.99 -13.10 9.53
C VAL A 92 -3.43 -14.35 8.86
N ILE A 93 -2.19 -14.30 8.34
CA ILE A 93 -1.49 -15.44 7.77
C ILE A 93 -0.04 -15.51 8.31
N PRO A 94 0.20 -16.13 9.48
CA PRO A 94 1.52 -16.13 10.12
C PRO A 94 2.66 -16.62 9.23
N SER A 95 2.39 -17.56 8.31
CA SER A 95 3.38 -18.07 7.34
C SER A 95 3.86 -17.03 6.32
N PHE A 96 3.24 -15.86 6.23
CA PHE A 96 3.67 -14.81 5.31
C PHE A 96 5.04 -14.25 5.70
N ALA A 97 5.28 -14.03 6.99
CA ALA A 97 6.58 -13.59 7.50
C ALA A 97 7.68 -14.63 7.18
N ASP A 98 7.39 -15.93 7.39
CA ASP A 98 8.32 -17.01 7.06
C ASP A 98 8.67 -17.03 5.55
N LYS A 99 7.69 -16.75 4.68
CA LYS A 99 7.92 -16.65 3.22
C LYS A 99 8.78 -15.45 2.86
N GLN A 100 8.57 -14.28 3.48
CA GLN A 100 9.44 -13.11 3.26
C GLN A 100 10.87 -13.39 3.71
N GLN A 101 11.04 -14.02 4.88
CA GLN A 101 12.36 -14.40 5.37
C GLN A 101 13.05 -15.38 4.41
N LEU A 102 12.35 -16.44 4.00
CA LEU A 102 12.90 -17.41 3.04
C LEU A 102 13.24 -16.75 1.70
N PHE A 103 12.40 -15.82 1.22
CA PHE A 103 12.67 -15.05 0.01
C PHE A 103 13.96 -14.22 0.11
N MET A 104 14.21 -13.60 1.27
CA MET A 104 15.45 -12.88 1.55
C MET A 104 16.66 -13.83 1.60
N GLU A 105 16.53 -14.98 2.25
CA GLU A 105 17.61 -15.98 2.37
C GLU A 105 18.05 -16.55 1.02
N VAL A 106 17.13 -16.66 0.06
CA VAL A 106 17.43 -17.15 -1.30
C VAL A 106 17.74 -16.03 -2.30
N THR A 107 17.78 -14.77 -1.84
CA THR A 107 18.15 -13.62 -2.67
C THR A 107 19.66 -13.40 -2.59
N GLU A 108 20.31 -13.36 -3.75
CA GLU A 108 21.75 -13.07 -3.86
C GLU A 108 21.98 -11.55 -3.71
N GLU A 109 23.03 -11.13 -3.00
CA GLU A 109 23.30 -9.71 -2.71
C GLU A 109 23.48 -8.86 -3.98
N ASP A 110 24.02 -9.43 -5.05
CA ASP A 110 24.23 -8.79 -6.35
C ASP A 110 22.96 -8.69 -7.21
N ASP A 111 21.85 -9.32 -6.79
CA ASP A 111 20.55 -9.27 -7.46
C ASP A 111 19.55 -8.32 -6.75
N TRP A 112 20.00 -7.51 -5.78
CA TRP A 112 19.09 -6.72 -4.94
C TRP A 112 18.25 -5.71 -5.74
N ASP A 113 18.83 -4.97 -6.67
CA ASP A 113 18.09 -3.97 -7.46
C ASP A 113 16.90 -4.61 -8.21
N LYS A 114 17.14 -5.75 -8.85
CA LYS A 114 16.09 -6.51 -9.53
C LYS A 114 15.08 -7.10 -8.54
N THR A 115 15.55 -7.59 -7.39
CA THR A 115 14.69 -8.10 -6.32
C THR A 115 13.70 -7.04 -5.86
N TRP A 116 14.21 -5.83 -5.63
CA TRP A 116 13.41 -4.68 -5.25
C TRP A 116 12.36 -4.35 -6.31
N GLU A 117 12.76 -4.27 -7.60
CA GLU A 117 11.83 -4.03 -8.71
C GLU A 117 10.73 -5.09 -8.79
N ASP A 118 11.09 -6.38 -8.67
CA ASP A 118 10.15 -7.50 -8.73
C ASP A 118 9.13 -7.43 -7.57
N CYS A 119 9.58 -7.08 -6.36
CA CYS A 119 8.69 -6.94 -5.23
C CYS A 119 7.77 -5.72 -5.33
N GLN A 120 8.30 -4.59 -5.79
CA GLN A 120 7.51 -3.38 -6.05
C GLN A 120 6.46 -3.64 -7.14
N GLN A 121 6.83 -4.40 -8.18
CA GLN A 121 5.90 -4.81 -9.23
C GLN A 121 4.76 -5.68 -8.69
N VAL A 122 5.04 -6.61 -7.77
CA VAL A 122 3.97 -7.37 -7.08
C VAL A 122 3.01 -6.45 -6.35
N ARG A 123 3.51 -5.48 -5.57
CA ARG A 123 2.64 -4.53 -4.88
C ARG A 123 1.80 -3.69 -5.84
N PHE A 124 2.37 -3.22 -6.96
CA PHE A 124 1.60 -2.51 -7.98
C PHE A 124 0.46 -3.37 -8.52
N GLU A 125 0.74 -4.62 -8.88
CA GLU A 125 -0.27 -5.52 -9.43
C GLU A 125 -1.36 -5.88 -8.42
N VAL A 126 -0.98 -6.08 -7.16
CA VAL A 126 -1.93 -6.32 -6.07
C VAL A 126 -2.79 -5.09 -5.83
N ALA A 127 -2.19 -3.90 -5.67
CA ALA A 127 -2.92 -2.65 -5.48
C ALA A 127 -3.89 -2.39 -6.64
N TYR A 128 -3.43 -2.58 -7.88
CA TYR A 128 -4.23 -2.36 -9.07
C TYR A 128 -5.46 -3.27 -9.10
N GLN A 129 -5.27 -4.58 -8.84
CA GLN A 129 -6.38 -5.53 -8.76
C GLN A 129 -7.32 -5.22 -7.60
N LEU A 130 -6.78 -4.92 -6.42
CA LEU A 130 -7.57 -4.63 -5.23
C LEU A 130 -8.39 -3.34 -5.36
N ASN A 131 -7.97 -2.38 -6.20
CA ASN A 131 -8.75 -1.17 -6.50
C ASN A 131 -10.08 -1.45 -7.23
N SER A 132 -10.23 -2.62 -7.88
CA SER A 132 -11.45 -3.00 -8.60
C SER A 132 -12.57 -3.53 -7.70
N PHE A 133 -12.28 -3.82 -6.44
CA PHE A 133 -13.27 -4.31 -5.48
C PHE A 133 -14.09 -3.16 -4.88
N ASP A 134 -15.33 -3.46 -4.51
CA ASP A 134 -16.13 -2.57 -3.69
C ASP A 134 -15.69 -2.66 -2.22
N TRP A 135 -14.86 -1.70 -1.80
CA TRP A 135 -14.36 -1.63 -0.44
C TRP A 135 -15.38 -1.11 0.57
N SER A 136 -16.46 -0.49 0.11
CA SER A 136 -17.51 0.07 0.99
C SER A 136 -18.28 -1.01 1.75
N GLU A 137 -18.26 -2.26 1.26
CA GLU A 137 -18.81 -3.42 1.95
C GLU A 137 -17.91 -3.93 3.10
N ILE A 138 -16.66 -3.46 3.18
CA ILE A 138 -15.65 -3.93 4.14
C ILE A 138 -15.35 -2.87 5.19
N ILE A 139 -15.13 -1.63 4.76
CA ILE A 139 -14.79 -0.49 5.60
C ILE A 139 -15.43 0.78 5.02
N PRO A 140 -15.74 1.80 5.86
CA PRO A 140 -16.21 3.09 5.36
C PRO A 140 -15.10 3.77 4.55
N VAL A 141 -15.31 3.94 3.24
CA VAL A 141 -14.34 4.56 2.33
C VAL A 141 -14.87 5.86 1.73
N THR A 142 -13.95 6.76 1.39
CA THR A 142 -14.29 7.99 0.66
C THR A 142 -14.52 7.71 -0.83
N ASN A 143 -15.20 8.65 -1.51
CA ASN A 143 -15.40 8.57 -2.96
C ASN A 143 -14.09 8.67 -3.78
N ASP A 144 -13.00 9.10 -3.17
CA ASP A 144 -11.66 9.17 -3.78
C ASP A 144 -10.71 8.09 -3.28
N PHE A 145 -11.26 7.03 -2.70
CA PHE A 145 -10.48 5.93 -2.15
C PHE A 145 -9.66 5.18 -3.21
N VAL A 146 -8.38 4.97 -2.88
CA VAL A 146 -7.44 4.17 -3.67
C VAL A 146 -6.59 3.24 -2.82
N LEU A 147 -6.15 2.14 -3.42
CA LEU A 147 -5.04 1.32 -2.92
C LEU A 147 -3.76 1.66 -3.68
N TYR A 148 -2.61 1.77 -3.04
CA TYR A 148 -1.35 1.97 -3.76
C TYR A 148 -0.14 1.27 -3.14
N SER A 149 0.90 1.12 -3.95
CA SER A 149 2.21 0.62 -3.52
C SER A 149 3.10 1.76 -3.03
N GLU A 150 3.79 1.54 -1.94
CA GLU A 150 4.75 2.48 -1.35
C GLU A 150 6.03 1.75 -0.94
N TRP A 151 7.17 2.42 -1.12
CA TRP A 151 8.48 1.95 -0.67
C TRP A 151 9.23 3.09 0.00
N GLU A 152 9.28 3.13 1.33
CA GLU A 152 9.80 4.24 2.15
C GLU A 152 9.07 5.59 1.95
N ALA A 153 8.97 6.07 0.71
CA ALA A 153 8.14 7.15 0.24
C ALA A 153 7.62 6.83 -1.18
N ILE A 154 6.45 7.35 -1.54
CA ILE A 154 5.92 7.16 -2.90
C ILE A 154 6.71 7.97 -3.94
N ASP A 155 7.13 7.36 -5.04
CA ASP A 155 7.67 8.10 -6.18
C ASP A 155 6.55 8.53 -7.15
N LEU A 156 5.96 9.68 -6.86
CA LEU A 156 4.91 10.26 -7.70
C LEU A 156 5.43 10.61 -9.11
N ASN A 157 6.68 11.03 -9.23
CA ASN A 157 7.28 11.43 -10.51
C ASN A 157 7.68 10.20 -11.35
N GLY A 158 8.12 9.13 -10.70
CA GLY A 158 8.35 7.80 -11.29
C GLY A 158 7.07 7.01 -11.59
N GLY A 159 5.91 7.57 -11.23
CA GLY A 159 4.60 7.08 -11.63
C GLY A 159 4.07 5.95 -10.75
N ASP A 160 4.52 5.81 -9.51
CA ASP A 160 4.09 4.75 -8.60
C ASP A 160 2.57 4.74 -8.38
N LEU A 161 1.99 5.93 -8.22
CA LEU A 161 0.54 6.08 -8.11
C LEU A 161 -0.16 5.61 -9.40
N ILE A 162 0.39 5.94 -10.57
CA ILE A 162 -0.18 5.57 -11.88
C ILE A 162 -0.12 4.05 -12.10
N LYS A 163 0.97 3.40 -11.70
CA LYS A 163 1.13 1.94 -11.78
C LYS A 163 0.20 1.21 -10.81
N SER A 164 -0.11 1.84 -9.68
CA SER A 164 -0.91 1.26 -8.60
C SER A 164 -2.41 1.28 -8.82
N ILE A 165 -2.94 2.25 -9.59
CA ILE A 165 -4.39 2.51 -9.62
C ILE A 165 -4.97 2.50 -11.04
N PRO A 166 -6.24 2.09 -11.21
CA PRO A 166 -6.96 2.27 -12.46
C PRO A 166 -7.06 3.73 -12.90
N LEU A 167 -7.10 3.95 -14.22
CA LEU A 167 -7.04 5.29 -14.82
C LEU A 167 -8.19 6.20 -14.36
N GLU A 168 -9.38 5.64 -14.18
CA GLU A 168 -10.55 6.34 -13.70
C GLU A 168 -10.36 6.91 -12.29
N LYS A 169 -9.66 6.18 -11.41
CA LYS A 169 -9.34 6.66 -10.06
C LYS A 169 -8.30 7.76 -10.10
N LEU A 170 -7.29 7.62 -10.97
CA LEU A 170 -6.28 8.66 -11.19
C LEU A 170 -6.92 9.98 -11.66
N HIS A 171 -7.86 9.92 -12.60
CA HIS A 171 -8.59 11.10 -13.06
C HIS A 171 -9.37 11.77 -11.93
N LEU A 172 -9.99 10.97 -11.06
CA LEU A 172 -10.74 11.47 -9.92
C LEU A 172 -9.84 12.15 -8.88
N LEU A 173 -8.65 11.60 -8.61
CA LEU A 173 -7.66 12.23 -7.75
C LEU A 173 -7.16 13.57 -8.33
N LYS A 174 -6.83 13.60 -9.62
CA LYS A 174 -6.41 14.83 -10.33
C LYS A 174 -7.48 15.92 -10.29
N ALA A 175 -8.74 15.55 -10.49
CA ALA A 175 -9.86 16.49 -10.40
C ALA A 175 -10.02 17.13 -9.01
N LYS A 176 -9.47 16.49 -7.97
CA LYS A 176 -9.44 16.97 -6.58
C LYS A 176 -8.09 17.55 -6.16
N SER A 177 -7.14 17.69 -7.10
CA SER A 177 -5.76 18.11 -6.80
C SER A 177 -5.05 17.22 -5.78
N LEU A 178 -5.30 15.90 -5.86
CA LEU A 178 -4.65 14.87 -5.03
C LEU A 178 -3.63 14.05 -5.83
N ALA A 179 -3.48 14.29 -7.14
CA ALA A 179 -2.53 13.65 -8.04
C ALA A 179 -2.28 14.53 -9.28
#